data_AF-A0A3D5NSS8-F1
#
_entry.id   AF-A0A3D5NSS8-F1
#
_cell.length_a   1.000
_cell.length_b   1.000
_cell.length_c   1.000
_cell.angle_alpha   90.00
_cell.angle_beta   90.00
_cell.angle_gamma   90.00
#
_symmetry.space_group_name_H-M   'P 1'
#
loop_
_entity.id
_entity.type
_entity.pdbx_description
1 polymer ?
#
loop_
_entity_poly.entity_id
_entity_poly.type
_entity_poly.pdbx_seq_one_letter_code
_entity_poly.pdbx_strand_id
1 'polypeptide(L)'
;LSDLKREALENFWGEEVEINEGAELTWMRQQHYYKGLYPYTYSAGLTIATEVSKRILNEGESAVSDWKEVLRTGGLKNPVELSKMAGVDITTEEPL
;
A
#
# COMPACT_ATOMS: atom_id res chain seq x y z
N LEU A 1 -3.37 11.47 21.62
CA LEU A 1 -2.82 10.45 20.69
C LEU A 1 -3.54 9.12 20.84
N SER A 2 -3.71 8.62 22.06
CA SER A 2 -4.48 7.39 22.31
C SER A 2 -5.93 7.48 21.82
N ASP A 3 -6.64 8.58 22.09
CA ASP A 3 -8.02 8.77 21.60
C ASP A 3 -8.12 8.67 20.07
N LEU A 4 -7.20 9.33 19.34
CA LEU A 4 -7.11 9.24 17.88
C LEU A 4 -6.83 7.81 17.39
N LYS A 5 -6.00 7.06 18.12
CA LYS A 5 -5.70 5.67 17.76
C LYS A 5 -6.93 4.77 18.00
N ARG A 6 -7.65 4.99 19.10
CA ARG A 6 -8.91 4.29 19.38
C ARG A 6 -9.93 4.56 18.28
N GLU A 7 -10.18 5.82 17.97
CA GLU A 7 -11.08 6.23 16.89
C GLU A 7 -10.69 5.60 15.54
N ALA A 8 -9.41 5.60 15.20
CA ALA A 8 -8.93 4.95 13.97
C ALA A 8 -9.16 3.43 13.94
N LEU A 9 -9.07 2.75 15.09
CA LEU A 9 -9.35 1.31 15.18
C LEU A 9 -10.86 1.03 15.08
N GLU A 10 -11.68 1.80 15.77
CA GLU A 10 -13.15 1.69 15.76
C GLU A 10 -13.70 1.97 14.35
N ASN A 11 -13.21 3.01 13.68
CA ASN A 11 -13.61 3.33 12.30
C ASN A 11 -13.20 2.24 11.28
N PHE A 12 -12.07 1.57 11.50
CA PHE A 12 -11.59 0.54 10.57
C PHE A 12 -12.34 -0.79 10.74
N TRP A 13 -12.58 -1.21 11.99
CA TRP A 13 -13.19 -2.51 12.28
C TRP A 13 -14.71 -2.47 12.48
N GLY A 14 -15.28 -1.29 12.75
CA GLY A 14 -16.70 -1.16 13.03
C GLY A 14 -17.14 -2.03 14.21
N GLU A 15 -18.30 -2.67 14.08
CA GLU A 15 -18.87 -3.54 15.12
C GLU A 15 -18.32 -4.98 15.08
N GLU A 16 -17.48 -5.33 14.09
CA GLU A 16 -16.96 -6.69 13.90
C GLU A 16 -15.90 -7.08 14.93
N VAL A 17 -15.27 -6.10 15.59
CA VAL A 17 -14.19 -6.33 16.57
C VAL A 17 -14.40 -5.46 17.81
N GLU A 18 -14.40 -6.08 18.99
CA GLU A 18 -14.37 -5.38 20.26
C GLU A 18 -12.99 -4.72 20.49
N ILE A 19 -12.96 -3.39 20.64
CA ILE A 19 -11.73 -2.63 20.92
C ILE A 19 -11.51 -2.52 22.43
N ASN A 20 -10.84 -3.51 23.02
CA ASN A 20 -10.59 -3.60 24.45
C ASN A 20 -9.72 -2.44 25.00
N GLU A 21 -9.78 -2.22 26.32
CA GLU A 21 -8.91 -1.26 27.01
C GLU A 21 -7.43 -1.57 26.76
N GLY A 22 -6.63 -0.54 26.49
CA GLY A 22 -5.20 -0.65 26.16
C GLY A 22 -4.92 -0.81 24.66
N ALA A 23 -5.91 -1.17 23.82
CA ALA A 23 -5.73 -1.24 22.37
C ALA A 23 -5.36 0.12 21.77
N GLU A 24 -5.82 1.21 22.39
CA GLU A 24 -5.47 2.59 22.03
C GLU A 24 -3.98 2.91 22.23
N LEU A 25 -3.24 2.11 23.00
CA LEU A 25 -1.79 2.30 23.21
C LEU A 25 -0.94 1.61 22.14
N THR A 26 -1.56 0.89 21.19
CA THR A 26 -0.84 0.16 20.14
C THR A 26 0.02 1.05 19.24
N TRP A 27 -0.26 2.35 19.15
CA TRP A 27 0.59 3.30 18.43
C TRP A 27 1.99 3.41 19.04
N MET A 28 2.13 3.20 20.35
CA MET A 28 3.41 3.36 21.07
C MET A 28 4.45 2.33 20.62
N ARG A 29 4.02 1.12 20.28
CA ARG A 29 4.90 0.00 19.92
C ARG A 29 5.20 -0.12 18.42
N GLN A 30 4.55 0.67 17.57
CA GLN A 30 4.77 0.61 16.13
C GLN A 30 5.94 1.52 15.72
N GLN A 31 7.12 0.92 15.53
CA GLN A 31 8.35 1.64 15.17
C GLN A 31 8.19 2.47 13.88
N HIS A 32 7.40 1.99 12.92
CA HIS A 32 7.20 2.67 11.64
C HIS A 32 6.43 4.00 11.75
N TYR A 33 5.67 4.22 12.82
CA TYR A 33 4.97 5.50 13.03
C TYR A 33 5.94 6.65 13.30
N TYR A 34 7.17 6.34 13.72
CA TYR A 34 8.23 7.33 13.95
C TYR A 34 9.10 7.56 12.69
N LYS A 35 8.68 7.04 11.54
CA LYS A 35 9.33 7.23 10.22
C LYS A 35 8.46 8.03 9.26
N GLY A 36 7.66 8.97 9.77
CA GLY A 36 6.75 9.80 8.98
C GLY A 36 5.67 8.95 8.28
N LEU A 37 5.48 9.18 6.98
CA LEU A 37 4.46 8.49 6.18
C LEU A 37 4.90 7.11 5.65
N TYR A 38 5.97 6.52 6.18
CA TYR A 38 6.42 5.19 5.75
C TYR A 38 5.31 4.10 5.76
N PRO A 39 4.42 4.00 6.77
CA PRO A 39 3.36 3.00 6.75
C PRO A 39 2.45 3.05 5.51
N TYR A 40 2.22 4.24 4.94
CA TYR A 40 1.42 4.40 3.73
C TYR A 40 2.01 3.67 2.51
N THR A 41 3.34 3.52 2.46
CA THR A 41 3.99 2.86 1.31
C THR A 41 3.63 1.38 1.20
N TYR A 42 3.22 0.74 2.30
CA TYR A 42 2.73 -0.64 2.26
C TYR A 42 1.39 -0.74 1.53
N SER A 43 0.42 0.12 1.88
CA SER A 43 -0.88 0.14 1.22
C SER A 43 -0.72 0.50 -0.26
N ALA A 44 0.00 1.57 -0.58
CA ALA A 44 0.26 1.96 -1.96
C ALA A 44 0.98 0.86 -2.76
N GLY A 45 2.01 0.24 -2.18
CA GLY A 45 2.75 -0.85 -2.80
C GLY A 45 1.87 -2.10 -3.05
N LEU A 46 0.99 -2.44 -2.11
CA LEU A 46 0.06 -3.56 -2.24
C LEU A 46 -0.99 -3.31 -3.33
N THR A 47 -1.51 -2.09 -3.44
CA THR A 47 -2.40 -1.68 -4.53
C THR A 47 -1.74 -1.90 -5.89
N ILE A 48 -0.51 -1.37 -6.07
CA ILE A 48 0.26 -1.54 -7.32
C ILE A 48 0.51 -3.03 -7.60
N ALA A 49 0.96 -3.79 -6.61
CA ALA A 49 1.26 -5.21 -6.77
C ALA A 49 0.02 -6.02 -7.17
N THR A 50 -1.15 -5.67 -6.63
CA THR A 50 -2.43 -6.30 -6.95
C THR A 50 -2.80 -6.07 -8.42
N GLU A 51 -2.74 -4.83 -8.89
CA GLU A 51 -3.05 -4.50 -10.28
C GLU A 51 -2.06 -5.11 -11.26
N VAL A 52 -0.75 -5.05 -10.96
CA VAL A 52 0.27 -5.73 -11.77
C VAL A 52 0.04 -7.25 -11.81
N SER A 53 -0.34 -7.86 -10.69
CA SER A 53 -0.67 -9.29 -10.66
C SER A 53 -1.87 -9.62 -11.53
N LYS A 54 -2.94 -8.80 -11.49
CA LYS A 54 -4.11 -8.97 -12.38
C LYS A 54 -3.70 -8.85 -13.84
N ARG A 55 -2.87 -7.86 -14.19
CA ARG A 55 -2.33 -7.71 -15.56
C ARG A 55 -1.55 -8.95 -15.99
N ILE A 56 -0.66 -9.48 -15.15
CA ILE A 56 0.10 -10.69 -15.47
C ILE A 56 -0.82 -11.89 -15.74
N LEU A 57 -1.87 -12.06 -14.93
CA LEU A 57 -2.82 -13.17 -15.10
C LEU A 57 -3.68 -13.04 -16.36
N ASN A 58 -4.02 -11.81 -16.76
CA ASN A 58 -4.95 -11.55 -17.87
C ASN A 58 -4.26 -11.28 -19.22
N GLU A 59 -3.13 -10.58 -19.21
CA GLU A 59 -2.39 -10.16 -20.41
C GLU A 59 -1.18 -11.08 -20.72
N GLY A 60 -0.69 -11.81 -19.73
CA GLY A 60 0.42 -12.75 -19.91
C GLY A 60 1.77 -12.07 -20.17
N GLU A 61 2.46 -12.50 -21.24
CA GLU A 61 3.87 -12.15 -21.50
C GLU A 61 4.13 -10.64 -21.64
N SER A 62 3.17 -9.85 -22.11
CA SER A 62 3.33 -8.39 -22.21
C SER A 62 3.54 -7.78 -20.81
N ALA A 63 2.62 -8.06 -19.87
CA ALA A 63 2.69 -7.55 -18.50
C ALA A 63 3.91 -8.12 -17.73
N VAL A 64 4.31 -9.36 -18.01
CA VAL A 64 5.55 -9.94 -17.46
C VAL A 64 6.78 -9.21 -17.97
N SER A 65 6.80 -8.82 -19.25
CA SER A 65 7.90 -8.05 -19.83
C SER A 65 8.00 -6.66 -19.21
N ASP A 66 6.88 -5.96 -19.07
CA ASP A 66 6.80 -4.64 -18.40
C ASP A 66 7.35 -4.73 -16.97
N TRP A 67 6.91 -5.73 -16.21
CA TRP A 67 7.35 -5.93 -14.83
C TRP A 67 8.85 -6.23 -14.73
N LYS A 68 9.39 -7.07 -15.62
CA LYS A 68 10.85 -7.32 -15.68
C LYS A 68 11.63 -6.04 -15.94
N GLU A 69 11.10 -5.12 -16.74
CA GLU A 69 11.75 -3.83 -17.00
C GLU A 69 11.74 -2.90 -15.79
N VAL A 70 10.64 -2.88 -15.03
CA VAL A 70 10.57 -2.18 -13.74
C VAL A 70 11.64 -2.71 -12.78
N LEU A 71 11.78 -4.04 -12.65
CA LEU A 71 12.80 -4.65 -11.80
C LEU A 71 14.24 -4.30 -12.24
N ARG A 72 14.51 -4.26 -13.54
CA ARG A 72 15.82 -3.84 -14.09
C ARG A 72 16.12 -2.37 -13.82
N THR A 73 15.09 -1.52 -13.87
CA THR A 73 15.22 -0.08 -13.63
C THR A 73 15.66 0.24 -12.20
N GLY A 74 15.23 -0.57 -11.22
CA GLY A 74 15.60 -0.38 -9.82
C GLY A 74 15.24 1.02 -9.30
N GLY A 75 16.14 1.63 -8.53
CA GLY A 75 15.93 2.94 -7.90
C GLY A 75 16.18 4.15 -8.81
N LEU A 76 16.30 3.97 -10.13
CA LEU A 76 16.61 5.06 -11.07
C LEU A 76 15.42 5.99 -11.36
N LYS A 77 14.20 5.55 -11.03
CA LYS A 77 12.95 6.28 -11.27
C LYS A 77 12.14 6.41 -9.98
N ASN A 78 11.29 7.42 -9.94
CA ASN A 78 10.40 7.61 -8.79
C ASN A 78 9.22 6.61 -8.84
N PRO A 79 8.50 6.41 -7.71
CA PRO A 79 7.42 5.42 -7.64
C PRO A 79 6.31 5.62 -8.68
N VAL A 80 5.92 6.86 -8.99
CA VAL A 80 4.87 7.14 -9.99
C VAL A 80 5.31 6.69 -11.38
N GLU A 81 6.57 6.97 -11.75
CA GLU A 81 7.12 6.53 -13.03
C GLU A 81 7.22 4.99 -13.11
N LEU A 82 7.70 4.34 -12.03
CA LEU A 82 7.81 2.88 -11.97
C LEU A 82 6.44 2.19 -12.06
N SER A 83 5.43 2.71 -11.37
CA SER A 83 4.05 2.21 -11.48
C SER A 83 3.51 2.35 -12.89
N LYS A 84 3.70 3.51 -13.54
CA LYS A 84 3.27 3.73 -14.93
C LYS A 84 3.98 2.79 -15.91
N MET A 85 5.27 2.50 -15.70
CA MET A 85 6.00 1.49 -16.48
C MET A 85 5.41 0.08 -16.29
N ALA A 86 4.91 -0.22 -15.09
CA ALA A 86 4.16 -1.44 -14.80
C ALA A 86 2.70 -1.40 -15.29
N GLY A 87 2.33 -0.38 -16.09
CA GLY A 87 0.97 -0.15 -16.61
C GLY A 87 -0.08 0.18 -15.55
N VAL A 88 0.33 0.75 -14.41
CA VAL A 88 -0.57 1.17 -13.33
C VAL A 88 -0.40 2.67 -13.07
N ASP A 89 -1.44 3.47 -13.31
CA ASP A 89 -1.40 4.91 -13.04
C ASP A 89 -1.93 5.24 -11.64
N ILE A 90 -1.03 5.35 -10.67
CA ILE A 90 -1.36 5.70 -9.29
C ILE A 90 -1.68 7.19 -9.06
N THR A 91 -1.78 8.00 -10.13
CA THR A 91 -2.25 9.39 -10.04
C THR A 91 -3.76 9.52 -10.25
N THR A 92 -4.42 8.41 -10.57
CA THR A 92 -5.88 8.30 -10.68
C THR A 92 -6.43 7.39 -9.59
N GLU A 93 -7.76 7.31 -9.48
CA GLU A 93 -8.44 6.39 -8.56
C GLU A 93 -8.62 4.99 -9.16
N GLU A 94 -8.29 4.77 -10.44
CA GLU A 94 -8.51 3.48 -11.12
C GLU A 94 -7.84 2.27 -10.43
N PRO A 95 -6.66 2.39 -9.80
CA PRO A 95 -6.04 1.26 -9.11
C PRO A 95 -6.68 0.89 -7.75
N LEU A 96 -7.58 1.72 -7.20
CA LEU A 96 -8.14 1.57 -5.84
C LEU A 96 -9.37 0.65 -5.77
#